data_AF-A0AA39X345-F1
#
_entry.id   AF-A0AA39X345-F1
#
_cell.length_a   1.000
_cell.length_b   1.000
_cell.length_c   1.000
_cell.angle_alpha   90.00
_cell.angle_beta   90.00
_cell.angle_gamma   90.00
#
_symmetry.space_group_name_H-M   'P 1'
#
loop_
_entity.id
_entity.type
_entity.pdbx_description
1 polymer ?
#
loop_
_entity_poly.entity_id
_entity_poly.type
_entity_poly.pdbx_seq_one_letter_code
_entity_poly.pdbx_strand_id
1 'polypeptide(L)'
;MKPTTLLLSLPLTSASAILPRQSASPSIQAGALFTSSDQITSITGTFKVPHLSIPIAGPHANRKSGIYAFSIWIGIGGAPGYGVTTTCSGSAPGVLRAGIDLFYNGFDDRTMVPFAWYEGGPRSEIGPGTGAFGYAGFNVESGDLVRITVTAEGSSVDAVMENFGPVEATSGRTPVQRERPTYGLGNNVGMGQIEDHMTETEPSYPVVLSNFTQVDFKDLTVKTRSGNGNVAGAKIVNIVLPDQGGKLTDCAAVGTDGLTCRRTVE
;
A
#
# COMPACT_ATOMS: atom_id res chain seq x y z
N MET A 1 10.77 -53.68 58.99
CA MET A 1 11.25 -53.62 57.60
C MET A 1 10.93 -52.22 57.07
N LYS A 2 11.94 -51.45 56.67
CA LYS A 2 11.76 -50.09 56.11
C LYS A 2 11.41 -50.19 54.62
N PRO A 3 10.50 -49.36 54.08
CA PRO A 3 10.25 -49.31 52.65
C PRO A 3 11.39 -48.56 51.95
N THR A 4 11.93 -49.18 50.91
CA THR A 4 12.95 -48.60 50.02
C THR A 4 12.24 -47.76 48.96
N THR A 5 12.51 -46.45 48.95
CA THR A 5 12.04 -45.52 47.91
C THR A 5 12.91 -45.69 46.66
N LEU A 6 12.32 -46.16 45.55
CA LEU A 6 12.94 -46.08 44.23
C LEU A 6 12.67 -44.67 43.65
N LEU A 7 13.73 -43.87 43.48
CA LEU A 7 13.69 -42.63 42.70
C LEU A 7 13.96 -42.98 41.23
N LEU A 8 12.94 -42.85 40.38
CA LEU A 8 13.08 -42.93 38.93
C LEU A 8 13.59 -41.56 38.42
N SER A 9 14.83 -41.51 37.95
CA SER A 9 15.38 -40.35 37.24
C SER A 9 14.89 -40.36 35.79
N LEU A 10 14.03 -39.42 35.42
CA LEU A 10 13.69 -39.13 34.02
C LEU A 10 14.76 -38.19 33.41
N PRO A 11 15.20 -38.40 32.15
CA PRO A 11 16.12 -37.49 31.50
C PRO A 11 15.41 -36.19 31.12
N LEU A 12 16.04 -35.04 31.41
CA LEU A 12 15.64 -33.75 30.88
C LEU A 12 15.79 -33.77 29.35
N THR A 13 14.68 -33.83 28.63
CA THR A 13 14.66 -33.45 27.21
C THR A 13 14.80 -31.93 27.12
N SER A 14 15.88 -31.48 26.48
CA SER A 14 16.12 -30.08 26.13
C SER A 14 14.89 -29.49 25.43
N ALA A 15 14.16 -28.65 26.15
CA ALA A 15 13.13 -27.81 25.55
C ALA A 15 13.84 -26.78 24.67
N SER A 16 13.83 -27.01 23.35
CA SER A 16 14.10 -25.95 22.38
C SER A 16 13.13 -24.81 22.68
N ALA A 17 13.66 -23.70 23.19
CA ALA A 17 12.89 -22.49 23.38
C ALA A 17 12.36 -22.04 22.02
N ILE A 18 11.07 -22.28 21.78
CA ILE A 18 10.34 -21.65 20.70
C ILE A 18 10.29 -20.17 21.09
N LEU A 19 11.23 -19.38 20.56
CA LEU A 19 11.17 -17.93 20.66
C LEU A 19 9.81 -17.52 20.09
N PRO A 20 8.96 -16.78 20.83
CA PRO A 20 7.73 -16.26 20.28
C PRO A 20 8.09 -15.41 19.06
N ARG A 21 7.57 -15.80 17.90
CA ARG A 21 7.69 -15.02 16.66
C ARG A 21 7.13 -13.64 17.00
N GLN A 22 8.00 -12.64 17.02
CA GLN A 22 7.64 -11.28 17.35
C GLN A 22 6.57 -10.85 16.35
N SER A 23 5.30 -10.84 16.77
CA SER A 23 4.19 -10.47 15.90
C SER A 23 4.40 -9.02 15.52
N ALA A 24 4.74 -8.76 14.26
CA ALA A 24 4.82 -7.40 13.75
C ALA A 24 3.47 -6.70 14.01
N SER A 25 3.53 -5.40 14.34
CA SER A 25 2.32 -4.61 14.54
C SER A 25 1.42 -4.70 13.31
N PRO A 26 0.10 -4.89 13.48
CA PRO A 26 -0.80 -4.99 12.35
C PRO A 26 -0.66 -3.77 11.44
N SER A 27 -0.57 -4.00 10.13
CA SER A 27 -0.49 -2.96 9.11
C SER A 27 -1.29 -3.32 7.87
N ILE A 28 -2.03 -2.36 7.34
CA ILE A 28 -2.76 -2.48 6.06
C ILE A 28 -1.96 -1.91 4.88
N GLN A 29 -0.72 -1.44 5.08
CA GLN A 29 0.07 -0.76 4.04
C GLN A 29 1.40 -1.45 3.78
N ALA A 30 1.78 -1.54 2.51
CA ALA A 30 3.04 -2.10 2.06
C ALA A 30 3.67 -1.21 0.99
N GLY A 31 4.98 -0.98 1.07
CA GLY A 31 5.70 -0.22 0.06
C GLY A 31 6.75 0.69 0.66
N ALA A 32 6.98 1.85 0.03
CA ALA A 32 8.01 2.80 0.43
C ALA A 32 7.39 4.02 1.13
N LEU A 33 7.90 4.31 2.33
CA LEU A 33 7.55 5.46 3.14
C LEU A 33 8.75 6.42 3.23
N PHE A 34 8.58 7.61 2.68
CA PHE A 34 9.57 8.67 2.66
C PHE A 34 9.27 9.65 3.78
N THR A 35 10.21 9.85 4.70
CA THR A 35 10.12 10.87 5.75
C THR A 35 11.21 11.90 5.55
N SER A 36 10.85 13.17 5.45
CA SER A 36 11.77 14.26 5.21
C SER A 36 11.63 15.34 6.30
N SER A 37 12.75 15.91 6.72
CA SER A 37 12.75 17.13 7.54
C SER A 37 12.49 18.40 6.71
N ASP A 38 12.58 18.30 5.39
CA ASP A 38 12.23 19.34 4.43
C ASP A 38 10.88 19.02 3.74
N GLN A 39 10.27 20.05 3.16
CA GLN A 39 8.99 19.93 2.47
C GLN A 39 9.14 19.08 1.19
N ILE A 40 8.47 17.93 1.15
CA ILE A 40 8.18 17.14 -0.05
C ILE A 40 7.21 17.92 -0.93
N THR A 41 7.64 18.21 -2.15
CA THR A 41 6.89 18.97 -3.15
C THR A 41 6.34 18.09 -4.26
N SER A 42 6.94 16.93 -4.51
CA SER A 42 6.40 15.98 -5.48
C SER A 42 6.82 14.55 -5.16
N ILE A 43 5.97 13.61 -5.56
CA ILE A 43 6.31 12.20 -5.64
C ILE A 43 5.76 11.63 -6.95
N THR A 44 6.59 10.86 -7.62
CA THR A 44 6.25 10.18 -8.87
C THR A 44 6.59 8.71 -8.72
N GLY A 45 5.77 7.85 -9.32
CA GLY A 45 6.10 6.45 -9.51
C GLY A 45 5.25 5.84 -10.61
N THR A 46 5.81 4.83 -11.25
CA THR A 46 5.24 4.14 -12.40
C THR A 46 5.13 2.66 -12.08
N PHE A 47 4.01 2.02 -12.33
CA PHE A 47 3.83 0.59 -12.08
C PHE A 47 3.00 -0.05 -13.18
N LYS A 48 3.14 -1.37 -13.31
CA LYS A 48 2.27 -2.17 -14.17
C LYS A 48 1.11 -2.70 -13.35
N VAL A 49 -0.12 -2.54 -13.83
CA VAL A 49 -1.31 -3.06 -13.16
C VAL A 49 -1.24 -4.59 -13.15
N PRO A 50 -1.22 -5.24 -11.98
CA PRO A 50 -1.06 -6.69 -11.90
C PRO A 50 -2.34 -7.41 -12.36
N HIS A 51 -2.18 -8.68 -12.69
CA HIS A 51 -3.31 -9.61 -12.72
C HIS A 51 -3.65 -10.04 -11.29
N LEU A 52 -4.94 -10.19 -11.03
CA LEU A 52 -5.47 -10.58 -9.73
C LEU A 52 -5.98 -12.02 -9.78
N SER A 53 -6.01 -12.65 -8.61
CA SER A 53 -6.61 -13.98 -8.41
C SER A 53 -7.04 -14.16 -6.95
N ILE A 54 -7.78 -15.23 -6.68
CA ILE A 54 -8.09 -15.66 -5.32
C ILE A 54 -6.77 -15.95 -4.57
N PRO A 55 -6.64 -15.60 -3.28
CA PRO A 55 -5.56 -16.07 -2.40
C PRO A 55 -5.30 -17.56 -2.57
N ILE A 56 -4.03 -17.95 -2.74
CA ILE A 56 -3.62 -19.37 -2.85
C ILE A 56 -3.10 -19.94 -1.52
N ALA A 57 -2.91 -19.08 -0.52
CA ALA A 57 -2.39 -19.42 0.80
C ALA A 57 -3.11 -18.62 1.90
N GLY A 58 -2.98 -19.08 3.15
CA GLY A 58 -3.60 -18.46 4.33
C GLY A 58 -5.07 -18.86 4.55
N PRO A 59 -5.72 -18.26 5.57
CA PRO A 59 -7.10 -18.60 5.95
C PRO A 59 -8.13 -18.46 4.83
N HIS A 60 -7.88 -17.57 3.86
CA HIS A 60 -8.76 -17.28 2.73
C HIS A 60 -8.39 -18.04 1.45
N ALA A 61 -7.44 -18.98 1.50
CA ALA A 61 -6.97 -19.71 0.33
C ALA A 61 -8.10 -20.42 -0.43
N ASN A 62 -8.14 -20.26 -1.76
CA ASN A 62 -9.03 -20.95 -2.70
C ASN A 62 -10.53 -20.79 -2.41
N ARG A 63 -10.93 -19.78 -1.62
CA ARG A 63 -12.35 -19.49 -1.36
C ARG A 63 -12.97 -18.84 -2.60
N LYS A 64 -13.84 -19.55 -3.31
CA LYS A 64 -14.51 -18.99 -4.50
C LYS A 64 -15.57 -17.95 -4.16
N SER A 65 -16.19 -18.02 -2.99
CA SER A 65 -17.18 -17.02 -2.58
C SER A 65 -16.50 -15.82 -1.90
N GLY A 66 -16.35 -14.69 -2.61
CA GLY A 66 -15.83 -13.46 -2.02
C GLY A 66 -15.39 -12.41 -3.04
N ILE A 67 -15.23 -11.18 -2.56
CA ILE A 67 -14.52 -10.10 -3.24
C ILE A 67 -13.15 -9.96 -2.59
N TYR A 68 -12.12 -9.88 -3.42
CA TYR A 68 -10.73 -9.69 -2.99
C TYR A 68 -10.22 -8.41 -3.60
N ALA A 69 -9.55 -7.56 -2.83
CA ALA A 69 -9.10 -6.28 -3.36
C ALA A 69 -7.80 -5.80 -2.75
N PHE A 70 -7.26 -4.74 -3.35
CA PHE A 70 -6.30 -3.82 -2.76
C PHE A 70 -6.23 -2.55 -3.61
N SER A 71 -5.56 -1.53 -3.10
CA SER A 71 -5.24 -0.32 -3.85
C SER A 71 -3.75 -0.25 -4.15
N ILE A 72 -3.39 0.33 -5.29
CA ILE A 72 -2.03 0.80 -5.57
C ILE A 72 -2.10 2.32 -5.69
N TRP A 73 -1.34 3.05 -4.88
CA TRP A 73 -1.41 4.51 -4.86
C TRP A 73 -0.09 5.18 -4.53
N ILE A 74 0.01 6.45 -4.92
CA ILE A 74 1.13 7.35 -4.66
C ILE A 74 0.59 8.63 -4.02
N GLY A 75 1.27 9.17 -3.01
CA GLY A 75 0.78 10.34 -2.29
C GLY A 75 1.78 11.08 -1.41
N ILE A 76 1.40 12.30 -1.04
CA ILE A 76 2.04 13.19 -0.08
C ILE A 76 1.06 13.40 1.08
N GLY A 77 1.58 13.54 2.29
CA GLY A 77 0.75 13.75 3.48
C GLY A 77 0.77 12.57 4.42
N GLY A 78 0.01 12.70 5.50
CA GLY A 78 -0.16 11.63 6.48
C GLY A 78 -1.62 11.21 6.50
N ALA A 79 -1.91 10.00 6.04
CA ALA A 79 -3.12 9.29 6.42
C ALA A 79 -2.71 8.21 7.44
N PRO A 80 -3.33 8.13 8.62
CA PRO A 80 -3.13 7.00 9.51
C PRO A 80 -3.81 5.78 8.89
N GLY A 81 -3.03 4.93 8.22
CA GLY A 81 -3.41 3.52 8.07
C GLY A 81 -3.24 2.82 9.41
N TYR A 82 -4.01 1.78 9.68
CA TYR A 82 -3.68 0.83 10.76
C TYR A 82 -2.19 0.46 10.65
N GLY A 83 -1.40 0.74 11.69
CA GLY A 83 0.01 0.35 11.78
C GLY A 83 1.08 1.33 11.30
N VAL A 84 0.75 2.43 10.60
CA VAL A 84 1.75 3.43 10.18
C VAL A 84 1.58 4.71 11.01
N THR A 85 2.43 4.85 12.03
CA THR A 85 2.37 5.95 13.02
C THR A 85 3.05 7.24 12.56
N THR A 86 3.45 7.38 11.29
CA THR A 86 4.06 8.62 10.79
C THR A 86 2.99 9.66 10.54
N THR A 87 2.58 10.33 11.61
CA THR A 87 1.80 11.55 11.54
C THR A 87 2.68 12.69 11.04
N CYS A 88 2.24 13.44 10.03
CA CYS A 88 2.84 14.75 9.80
C CYS A 88 2.59 15.61 11.04
N SER A 89 3.63 16.20 11.62
CA SER A 89 3.52 17.06 12.78
C SER A 89 2.74 18.33 12.41
N GLY A 90 1.50 18.48 12.92
CA GLY A 90 0.64 19.64 12.65
C GLY A 90 -0.83 19.40 13.01
N SER A 91 -1.61 20.47 13.18
CA SER A 91 -2.99 20.45 13.69
C SER A 91 -4.05 19.88 12.74
N ALA A 92 -3.71 19.60 11.46
CA ALA A 92 -4.55 18.84 10.54
C ALA A 92 -3.68 18.39 9.35
N PRO A 93 -3.03 17.21 9.38
CA PRO A 93 -2.26 16.76 8.23
C PRO A 93 -3.23 16.46 7.08
N GLY A 94 -3.23 17.32 6.06
CA GLY A 94 -3.91 17.01 4.81
C GLY A 94 -3.19 15.88 4.07
N VAL A 95 -3.95 15.11 3.29
CA VAL A 95 -3.41 14.09 2.37
C VAL A 95 -3.68 14.53 0.94
N LEU A 96 -2.77 14.18 0.04
CA LEU A 96 -3.00 14.20 -1.40
C LEU A 96 -2.45 12.89 -1.97
N ARG A 97 -3.33 12.06 -2.49
CA ARG A 97 -2.95 10.77 -3.07
C ARG A 97 -3.83 10.44 -4.27
N ALA A 98 -3.30 9.65 -5.17
CA ALA A 98 -4.04 9.10 -6.29
C ALA A 98 -3.62 7.64 -6.50
N GLY A 99 -4.55 6.85 -7.02
CA GLY A 99 -4.38 5.42 -7.09
C GLY A 99 -5.41 4.73 -7.96
N ILE A 100 -5.30 3.41 -7.95
CA ILE A 100 -6.30 2.51 -8.50
C ILE A 100 -6.71 1.51 -7.44
N ASP A 101 -8.00 1.18 -7.39
CA ASP A 101 -8.52 0.04 -6.65
C ASP A 101 -8.69 -1.14 -7.61
N LEU A 102 -8.24 -2.29 -7.17
CA LEU A 102 -8.16 -3.52 -7.94
C LEU A 102 -9.02 -4.57 -7.25
N PHE A 103 -10.05 -5.06 -7.94
CA PHE A 103 -10.98 -6.05 -7.38
C PHE A 103 -10.96 -7.34 -8.19
N TYR A 104 -11.01 -8.47 -7.48
CA TYR A 104 -11.23 -9.78 -8.04
C TYR A 104 -12.53 -10.36 -7.46
N ASN A 105 -13.44 -10.73 -8.36
CA ASN A 105 -14.70 -11.35 -8.01
C ASN A 105 -14.53 -12.88 -8.07
N GLY A 106 -14.44 -13.52 -6.91
CA GLY A 106 -14.32 -14.98 -6.83
C GLY A 106 -15.60 -15.71 -7.29
N PHE A 107 -16.78 -15.09 -7.18
CA PHE A 107 -18.05 -15.73 -7.55
C PHE A 107 -18.10 -16.06 -9.04
N ASP A 108 -17.49 -15.20 -9.86
CA ASP A 108 -17.43 -15.32 -11.32
C ASP A 108 -16.01 -15.64 -11.84
N ASP A 109 -15.05 -15.88 -10.95
CA ASP A 109 -13.64 -16.18 -11.26
C ASP A 109 -12.97 -15.15 -12.19
N ARG A 110 -13.21 -13.85 -11.95
CA ARG A 110 -12.74 -12.77 -12.85
C ARG A 110 -12.26 -11.51 -12.13
N THR A 111 -11.30 -10.83 -12.74
CA THR A 111 -10.93 -9.45 -12.38
C THR A 111 -12.06 -8.49 -12.77
N MET A 112 -12.38 -7.54 -11.90
CA MET A 112 -13.31 -6.45 -12.18
C MET A 112 -12.56 -5.26 -12.77
N VAL A 113 -13.30 -4.35 -13.43
CA VAL A 113 -12.70 -3.11 -13.96
C VAL A 113 -12.09 -2.31 -12.80
N PRO A 114 -10.77 -2.00 -12.84
CA PRO A 114 -10.14 -1.21 -11.80
C PRO A 114 -10.74 0.20 -11.73
N PHE A 115 -10.80 0.76 -10.51
CA PHE A 115 -11.34 2.09 -10.27
C PHE A 115 -10.19 3.06 -10.00
N ALA A 116 -9.95 4.02 -10.90
CA ALA A 116 -8.95 5.06 -10.70
C ALA A 116 -9.52 6.22 -9.90
N TRP A 117 -8.77 6.69 -8.91
CA TRP A 117 -9.23 7.68 -7.96
C TRP A 117 -8.13 8.65 -7.52
N TYR A 118 -8.56 9.79 -6.99
CA TYR A 118 -7.73 10.72 -6.23
C TYR A 118 -8.41 11.08 -4.92
N GLU A 119 -7.64 11.38 -3.91
CA GLU A 119 -8.13 11.84 -2.63
C GLU A 119 -7.28 12.99 -2.16
N GLY A 120 -7.97 13.98 -1.61
CA GLY A 120 -7.37 14.70 -0.51
C GLY A 120 -8.26 15.78 0.07
N GLY A 121 -7.71 16.40 1.10
CA GLY A 121 -8.38 17.37 1.93
C GLY A 121 -7.65 17.48 3.26
N PRO A 122 -7.94 18.50 4.08
CA PRO A 122 -7.57 18.45 5.48
C PRO A 122 -8.31 17.28 6.14
N ARG A 123 -7.62 16.57 7.04
CA ARG A 123 -8.20 15.40 7.74
C ARG A 123 -9.55 15.68 8.42
N SER A 124 -9.79 16.90 8.88
CA SER A 124 -11.06 17.31 9.49
C SER A 124 -12.24 17.31 8.51
N GLU A 125 -11.96 17.42 7.21
CA GLU A 125 -12.95 17.40 6.13
C GLU A 125 -13.03 16.04 5.45
N ILE A 126 -12.01 15.19 5.61
CA ILE A 126 -12.04 13.75 5.30
C ILE A 126 -12.62 13.01 6.51
N GLY A 127 -13.91 13.24 6.77
CA GLY A 127 -14.70 12.41 7.70
C GLY A 127 -14.93 11.01 7.14
N PRO A 128 -15.58 10.12 7.91
CA PRO A 128 -16.04 8.82 7.39
C PRO A 128 -17.04 9.06 6.25
N GLY A 129 -16.59 8.95 5.00
CA GLY A 129 -17.41 9.10 3.80
C GLY A 129 -17.14 10.34 2.93
N THR A 130 -16.20 11.22 3.25
CA THR A 130 -15.70 12.21 2.27
C THR A 130 -14.54 11.59 1.51
N GLY A 131 -14.95 10.90 0.45
CA GLY A 131 -14.21 9.81 -0.17
C GLY A 131 -13.24 10.23 -1.26
N ALA A 132 -12.41 9.25 -1.62
CA ALA A 132 -11.71 9.26 -2.89
C ALA A 132 -12.69 9.55 -4.04
N PHE A 133 -12.29 10.44 -4.94
CA PHE A 133 -13.06 10.84 -6.11
C PHE A 133 -12.55 10.05 -7.32
N GLY A 134 -13.47 9.49 -8.10
CA GLY A 134 -13.10 8.76 -9.31
C GLY A 134 -12.58 9.70 -10.42
N TYR A 135 -11.55 9.28 -11.14
CA TYR A 135 -11.15 9.94 -12.38
C TYR A 135 -12.14 9.60 -13.50
N ALA A 136 -13.02 10.55 -13.84
CA ALA A 136 -14.02 10.35 -14.88
C ALA A 136 -13.37 10.04 -16.25
N GLY A 137 -13.77 8.91 -16.86
CA GLY A 137 -13.26 8.50 -18.17
C GLY A 137 -11.81 8.01 -18.18
N PHE A 138 -11.18 7.81 -17.02
CA PHE A 138 -9.88 7.14 -16.94
C PHE A 138 -10.08 5.62 -16.93
N ASN A 139 -9.90 5.02 -18.10
CA ASN A 139 -9.92 3.56 -18.23
C ASN A 139 -8.54 3.01 -17.91
N VAL A 140 -8.51 1.92 -17.15
CA VAL A 140 -7.30 1.20 -16.76
C VAL A 140 -7.62 -0.29 -16.73
N GLU A 141 -6.68 -1.12 -17.18
CA GLU A 141 -6.84 -2.58 -17.24
C GLU A 141 -5.60 -3.29 -16.67
N SER A 142 -5.74 -4.58 -16.32
CA SER A 142 -4.58 -5.39 -15.97
C SER A 142 -3.57 -5.42 -17.13
N GLY A 143 -2.29 -5.24 -16.80
CA GLY A 143 -1.20 -5.16 -17.76
C GLY A 143 -0.88 -3.75 -18.23
N ASP A 144 -1.73 -2.75 -17.95
CA ASP A 144 -1.43 -1.36 -18.27
C ASP A 144 -0.25 -0.85 -17.46
N LEU A 145 0.58 -0.01 -18.08
CA LEU A 145 1.59 0.77 -17.39
C LEU A 145 0.95 2.10 -16.97
N VAL A 146 0.95 2.38 -15.68
CA VAL A 146 0.35 3.58 -15.09
C VAL A 146 1.43 4.39 -14.37
N ARG A 147 1.44 5.70 -14.58
CA ARG A 147 2.23 6.63 -13.76
C ARG A 147 1.31 7.52 -12.96
N ILE A 148 1.69 7.73 -11.71
CA ILE A 148 1.05 8.69 -10.83
C ILE A 148 2.10 9.71 -10.43
N THR A 149 1.76 10.99 -10.56
CA THR A 149 2.56 12.11 -10.06
C THR A 149 1.68 12.99 -9.20
N VAL A 150 2.10 13.16 -7.95
CA VAL A 150 1.47 14.07 -7.01
C VAL A 150 2.39 15.26 -6.79
N THR A 151 1.85 16.47 -6.86
CA THR A 151 2.59 17.73 -6.69
C THR A 151 1.90 18.62 -5.67
N ALA A 152 2.70 19.18 -4.75
CA ALA A 152 2.28 20.09 -3.68
C ALA A 152 3.34 21.20 -3.52
N GLU A 153 3.47 22.07 -4.53
CA GLU A 153 4.47 23.14 -4.60
C GLU A 153 3.80 24.51 -4.82
N GLY A 154 4.01 25.45 -3.90
CA GLY A 154 3.43 26.80 -4.00
C GLY A 154 1.91 26.78 -4.01
N SER A 155 1.30 27.33 -5.07
CA SER A 155 -0.15 27.26 -5.32
C SER A 155 -0.57 26.06 -6.18
N SER A 156 0.37 25.20 -6.59
CA SER A 156 0.12 24.04 -7.42
C SER A 156 -0.04 22.81 -6.54
N VAL A 157 -1.28 22.36 -6.39
CA VAL A 157 -1.65 21.13 -5.71
C VAL A 157 -2.38 20.30 -6.75
N ASP A 158 -1.71 19.28 -7.30
CA ASP A 158 -2.19 18.50 -8.44
C ASP A 158 -1.95 16.99 -8.20
N ALA A 159 -2.94 16.17 -8.54
CA ALA A 159 -2.78 14.73 -8.73
C ALA A 159 -2.93 14.41 -10.22
N VAL A 160 -1.89 13.84 -10.82
CA VAL A 160 -1.83 13.48 -12.24
C VAL A 160 -1.71 11.97 -12.39
N MET A 161 -2.61 11.38 -13.17
CA MET A 161 -2.55 9.98 -13.58
C MET A 161 -2.37 9.86 -15.08
N GLU A 162 -1.47 8.96 -15.49
CA GLU A 162 -1.15 8.66 -16.88
C GLU A 162 -1.30 7.17 -17.11
N ASN A 163 -2.15 6.76 -18.05
CA ASN A 163 -2.21 5.38 -18.54
C ASN A 163 -1.49 5.27 -19.90
N PHE A 164 -0.44 4.45 -19.96
CA PHE A 164 0.32 4.22 -21.19
C PHE A 164 -0.18 3.01 -21.99
N GLY A 165 -1.15 2.26 -21.46
CA GLY A 165 -1.59 0.97 -22.02
C GLY A 165 -0.58 -0.14 -21.71
N PRO A 166 -0.65 -1.30 -22.40
CA PRO A 166 0.17 -2.48 -22.09
C PRO A 166 1.66 -2.38 -22.50
N VAL A 167 2.14 -1.17 -22.81
CA VAL A 167 3.51 -0.92 -23.30
C VAL A 167 4.48 -0.65 -22.16
N GLU A 168 5.77 -0.91 -22.37
CA GLU A 168 6.83 -0.68 -21.36
C GLU A 168 7.44 0.73 -21.41
N ALA A 169 6.97 1.61 -22.31
CA ALA A 169 7.59 2.91 -22.57
C ALA A 169 6.64 4.07 -22.27
N THR A 170 7.20 5.11 -21.64
CA THR A 170 6.46 6.32 -21.22
C THR A 170 6.81 7.58 -22.00
N SER A 171 7.77 7.49 -22.93
CA SER A 171 8.36 8.65 -23.63
C SER A 171 7.33 9.40 -24.48
N GLY A 172 7.31 10.73 -24.34
CA GLY A 172 6.59 11.65 -25.24
C GLY A 172 5.08 11.72 -25.04
N ARG A 173 4.53 11.18 -23.94
CA ARG A 173 3.08 11.27 -23.67
C ARG A 173 2.74 12.39 -22.68
N THR A 174 1.53 12.90 -22.83
CA THR A 174 0.94 14.00 -22.05
C THR A 174 0.12 13.43 -20.88
N PRO A 175 -0.04 14.18 -19.78
CA PRO A 175 -0.97 13.84 -18.70
C PRO A 175 -2.33 13.35 -19.20
N VAL A 176 -2.79 12.19 -18.71
CA VAL A 176 -4.06 11.58 -19.16
C VAL A 176 -5.24 12.09 -18.34
N GLN A 177 -5.05 12.34 -17.04
CA GLN A 177 -6.00 13.09 -16.21
C GLN A 177 -5.27 13.89 -15.13
N ARG A 178 -5.80 15.08 -14.80
CA ARG A 178 -5.26 15.97 -13.77
C ARG A 178 -6.38 16.53 -12.92
N GLU A 179 -6.23 16.42 -11.61
CA GLU A 179 -7.17 16.97 -10.64
C GLU A 179 -6.45 17.95 -9.72
N ARG A 180 -7.12 19.09 -9.46
CA ARG A 180 -6.55 20.24 -8.74
C ARG A 180 -7.23 20.46 -7.40
N PRO A 181 -6.71 19.88 -6.33
CA PRO A 181 -7.24 20.19 -5.01
C PRO A 181 -6.89 21.60 -4.49
N THR A 182 -7.68 22.10 -3.53
CA THR A 182 -7.63 23.50 -3.05
C THR A 182 -7.30 23.64 -1.56
N TYR A 183 -6.48 22.75 -0.99
CA TYR A 183 -6.19 22.71 0.45
C TYR A 183 -4.69 22.58 0.77
N GLY A 184 -4.34 22.91 2.02
CA GLY A 184 -2.98 22.75 2.57
C GLY A 184 -2.67 21.31 2.95
N LEU A 185 -1.41 20.91 2.82
CA LEU A 185 -0.96 19.53 2.95
C LEU A 185 0.17 19.37 4.00
N GLY A 186 0.19 18.20 4.65
CA GLY A 186 1.28 17.79 5.54
C GLY A 186 2.49 17.28 4.75
N ASN A 187 3.28 18.17 4.18
CA ASN A 187 4.27 17.83 3.14
C ASN A 187 5.59 17.20 3.63
N ASN A 188 5.62 16.45 4.73
CA ASN A 188 6.87 15.86 5.23
C ASN A 188 6.93 14.34 5.05
N VAL A 189 5.84 13.76 4.54
CA VAL A 189 5.69 12.33 4.28
C VAL A 189 5.28 12.12 2.83
N GLY A 190 5.97 11.21 2.15
CA GLY A 190 5.68 10.76 0.78
C GLY A 190 5.57 9.24 0.76
N MET A 191 4.77 8.69 -0.15
CA MET A 191 4.38 7.28 -0.13
C MET A 191 4.16 6.74 -1.54
N GLY A 192 4.72 5.55 -1.82
CA GLY A 192 4.29 4.67 -2.92
C GLY A 192 3.90 3.32 -2.32
N GLN A 193 2.62 2.96 -2.40
CA GLN A 193 2.00 1.98 -1.51
C GLN A 193 1.06 1.02 -2.24
N ILE A 194 0.98 -0.18 -1.68
CA ILE A 194 -0.11 -1.13 -1.80
C ILE A 194 -0.87 -1.07 -0.47
N GLU A 195 -2.19 -0.92 -0.53
CA GLU A 195 -3.03 -0.84 0.66
C GLU A 195 -4.16 -1.86 0.61
N ASP A 196 -4.31 -2.59 1.71
CA ASP A 196 -5.50 -3.40 1.97
C ASP A 196 -6.60 -2.47 2.50
N HIS A 197 -7.39 -1.88 1.60
CA HIS A 197 -8.34 -0.84 1.94
C HIS A 197 -9.63 -1.40 2.54
N MET A 198 -10.31 -0.54 3.31
CA MET A 198 -11.65 -0.80 3.81
C MET A 198 -12.66 -0.36 2.75
N THR A 199 -13.74 -1.11 2.59
CA THR A 199 -14.81 -0.72 1.67
C THR A 199 -15.82 0.17 2.37
N GLU A 200 -16.58 0.97 1.62
CA GLU A 200 -17.67 1.78 2.20
C GLU A 200 -18.70 0.91 2.94
N THR A 201 -18.92 -0.31 2.47
CA THR A 201 -19.87 -1.26 3.06
C THR A 201 -19.31 -1.97 4.29
N GLU A 202 -17.99 -2.07 4.42
CA GLU A 202 -17.32 -2.70 5.57
C GLU A 202 -16.17 -1.80 6.08
N PRO A 203 -16.48 -0.65 6.69
CA PRO A 203 -15.46 0.31 7.12
C PRO A 203 -14.65 -0.15 8.35
N SER A 204 -15.07 -1.25 8.98
CA SER A 204 -14.44 -1.76 10.21
C SER A 204 -13.31 -2.75 9.95
N TYR A 205 -13.24 -3.35 8.76
CA TYR A 205 -12.25 -4.36 8.40
C TYR A 205 -11.80 -4.15 6.95
N PRO A 206 -10.51 -4.33 6.66
CA PRO A 206 -10.06 -4.34 5.28
C PRO A 206 -10.70 -5.51 4.52
N VAL A 207 -10.93 -5.32 3.22
CA VAL A 207 -11.31 -6.41 2.31
C VAL A 207 -10.25 -7.52 2.34
N VAL A 208 -10.56 -8.73 1.91
CA VAL A 208 -9.52 -9.77 1.86
C VAL A 208 -8.51 -9.41 0.77
N LEU A 209 -7.22 -9.38 1.13
CA LEU A 209 -6.16 -9.01 0.20
C LEU A 209 -6.08 -9.99 -0.97
N SER A 210 -6.31 -9.50 -2.18
CA SER A 210 -6.22 -10.27 -3.42
C SER A 210 -4.82 -10.87 -3.65
N ASN A 211 -4.75 -11.96 -4.40
CA ASN A 211 -3.49 -12.54 -4.82
C ASN A 211 -2.96 -11.86 -6.07
N PHE A 212 -1.69 -11.50 -6.05
CA PHE A 212 -0.95 -10.94 -7.18
C PHE A 212 0.47 -11.46 -7.13
N THR A 213 1.11 -11.64 -8.29
CA THR A 213 2.50 -12.14 -8.32
C THR A 213 3.46 -11.10 -7.75
N GLN A 214 3.40 -9.89 -8.30
CA GLN A 214 4.33 -8.81 -7.98
C GLN A 214 3.76 -7.48 -8.46
N VAL A 215 4.04 -6.42 -7.72
CA VAL A 215 3.90 -5.03 -8.16
C VAL A 215 5.28 -4.40 -8.11
N ASP A 216 5.72 -3.86 -9.24
CA ASP A 216 6.97 -3.12 -9.35
C ASP A 216 6.69 -1.65 -9.58
N PHE A 217 7.12 -0.84 -8.63
CA PHE A 217 7.24 0.60 -8.83
C PHE A 217 8.62 0.88 -9.45
N LYS A 218 8.60 1.51 -10.62
CA LYS A 218 9.72 2.12 -11.31
C LYS A 218 9.65 3.63 -11.14
N ASP A 219 10.78 4.31 -11.29
CA ASP A 219 10.89 5.77 -11.21
C ASP A 219 10.28 6.35 -9.91
N LEU A 220 10.32 5.59 -8.81
CA LEU A 220 9.74 5.99 -7.53
C LEU A 220 10.65 7.02 -6.87
N THR A 221 10.35 8.28 -7.14
CA THR A 221 11.19 9.43 -6.83
C THR A 221 10.43 10.46 -6.02
N VAL A 222 11.13 11.12 -5.10
CA VAL A 222 10.58 12.17 -4.25
C VAL A 222 11.37 13.45 -4.49
N LYS A 223 10.67 14.56 -4.70
CA LYS A 223 11.26 15.90 -4.73
C LYS A 223 10.94 16.61 -3.42
N THR A 224 11.97 17.18 -2.82
CA THR A 224 11.85 18.11 -1.69
C THR A 224 12.20 19.53 -2.16
N ARG A 225 11.95 20.55 -1.34
CA ARG A 225 12.30 21.94 -1.66
C ARG A 225 13.82 22.11 -1.86
N SER A 226 14.63 21.36 -1.12
CA SER A 226 16.09 21.47 -1.11
C SER A 226 16.81 20.46 -2.02
N GLY A 227 16.12 19.46 -2.56
CA GLY A 227 16.73 18.47 -3.43
C GLY A 227 15.84 17.27 -3.77
N ASN A 228 16.44 16.22 -4.33
CA ASN A 228 15.74 15.01 -4.73
C ASN A 228 16.11 13.84 -3.79
N GLY A 229 15.13 12.97 -3.54
CA GLY A 229 15.25 11.71 -2.83
C GLY A 229 14.71 10.54 -3.66
N ASN A 230 15.03 9.33 -3.24
CA ASN A 230 14.65 8.09 -3.93
C ASN A 230 14.50 6.94 -2.92
N VAL A 231 14.09 5.76 -3.40
CA VAL A 231 13.71 4.60 -2.58
C VAL A 231 14.83 4.17 -1.61
N ALA A 232 16.10 4.41 -1.94
CA ALA A 232 17.23 4.06 -1.07
C ALA A 232 17.16 4.74 0.32
N GLY A 233 16.48 5.89 0.43
CA GLY A 233 16.24 6.60 1.71
C GLY A 233 14.89 6.31 2.36
N ALA A 234 14.05 5.44 1.77
CA ALA A 234 12.71 5.16 2.26
C ALA A 234 12.70 4.04 3.31
N LYS A 235 11.76 4.13 4.25
CA LYS A 235 11.39 3.00 5.10
C LYS A 235 10.49 2.06 4.29
N ILE A 236 10.91 0.80 4.16
CA ILE A 236 10.07 -0.22 3.52
C ILE A 236 9.14 -0.84 4.55
N VAL A 237 7.85 -0.95 4.21
CA VAL A 237 6.78 -1.50 5.05
C VAL A 237 6.05 -2.62 4.33
N ASN A 238 5.38 -3.49 5.09
CA ASN A 238 4.63 -4.64 4.60
C ASN A 238 3.25 -4.70 5.25
N ILE A 239 2.28 -5.27 4.55
CA ILE A 239 0.96 -5.58 5.09
C ILE A 239 1.14 -6.75 6.06
N VAL A 240 0.64 -6.58 7.27
CA VAL A 240 0.62 -7.58 8.33
C VAL A 240 -0.77 -7.59 8.94
N LEU A 241 -1.57 -8.60 8.64
CA LEU A 241 -2.92 -8.75 9.15
C LEU A 241 -3.08 -10.14 9.75
N PRO A 242 -3.04 -10.27 11.10
CA PRO A 242 -3.18 -11.57 11.77
C PRO A 242 -4.41 -12.35 11.31
N ASP A 243 -5.56 -11.68 11.14
CA ASP A 243 -6.82 -12.31 10.75
C ASP A 243 -6.80 -12.86 9.31
N GLN A 244 -5.91 -12.33 8.46
CA GLN A 244 -5.72 -12.80 7.09
C GLN A 244 -4.49 -13.71 6.94
N GLY A 245 -3.83 -14.09 8.04
CA GLY A 245 -2.72 -15.04 8.05
C GLY A 245 -1.34 -14.46 8.28
N GLY A 246 -1.22 -13.25 8.86
CA GLY A 246 0.06 -12.67 9.28
C GLY A 246 0.65 -11.71 8.25
N LYS A 247 1.94 -11.85 7.90
CA LYS A 247 2.57 -10.99 6.90
C LYS A 247 2.04 -11.38 5.52
N LEU A 248 1.44 -10.42 4.82
CA LEU A 248 0.76 -10.64 3.54
C LEU A 248 1.54 -10.15 2.32
N THR A 249 2.52 -9.27 2.52
CA THR A 249 3.41 -8.79 1.45
C THR A 249 4.87 -8.84 1.85
N ASP A 250 5.73 -8.99 0.84
CA ASP A 250 7.18 -8.88 0.97
C ASP A 250 7.70 -7.83 -0.02
N CYS A 251 7.97 -6.64 0.51
CA CYS A 251 8.47 -5.49 -0.23
C CYS A 251 9.96 -5.29 -0.02
N ALA A 252 10.66 -4.92 -1.09
CA ALA A 252 12.08 -4.62 -1.07
C ALA A 252 12.43 -3.52 -2.09
N ALA A 253 13.41 -2.69 -1.75
CA ALA A 253 14.01 -1.75 -2.69
C ALA A 253 14.77 -2.51 -3.80
N VAL A 254 14.67 -2.02 -5.03
CA VAL A 254 15.38 -2.53 -6.20
C VAL A 254 16.12 -1.38 -6.85
N GLY A 255 17.46 -1.36 -6.71
CA GLY A 255 18.25 -0.22 -7.16
C GLY A 255 17.98 1.04 -6.33
N THR A 256 18.06 2.22 -6.95
CA THR A 256 17.93 3.51 -6.27
C THR A 256 16.48 4.01 -6.21
N ASP A 257 15.68 3.70 -7.21
CA ASP A 257 14.36 4.26 -7.49
C ASP A 257 13.29 3.19 -7.76
N GLY A 258 13.65 1.91 -7.61
CA GLY A 258 12.72 0.79 -7.75
C GLY A 258 12.25 0.26 -6.40
N LEU A 259 11.01 -0.22 -6.36
CA LEU A 259 10.43 -0.96 -5.25
C LEU A 259 9.67 -2.14 -5.84
N THR A 260 9.92 -3.34 -5.32
CA THR A 260 9.15 -4.54 -5.66
C THR A 260 8.38 -5.01 -4.44
N CYS A 261 7.13 -5.40 -4.63
CA CYS A 261 6.27 -5.96 -3.58
C CYS A 261 5.60 -7.23 -4.08
N ARG A 262 5.78 -8.34 -3.35
CA ARG A 262 5.17 -9.63 -3.68
C ARG A 262 4.10 -10.01 -2.66
N ARG A 263 3.05 -10.71 -3.10
CA ARG A 263 2.12 -11.36 -2.16
C ARG A 263 2.83 -12.55 -1.50
N THR A 264 2.77 -12.65 -0.17
CA THR A 264 3.27 -13.78 0.63
C THR A 264 2.28 -14.13 1.73
N VAL A 265 2.35 -15.29 2.36
CA VAL A 265 1.61 -15.55 3.61
C VAL A 265 2.57 -16.19 4.61
N GLU A 266 2.82 -15.49 5.70
CA GLU A 266 3.84 -15.82 6.69
C GLU A 266 3.35 -15.66 8.12
#